data_AF-A0A2M6XXB6-F1
#
_entry.id   AF-A0A2M6XXB6-F1
#
_cell.length_a   1.000
_cell.length_b   1.000
_cell.length_c   1.000
_cell.angle_alpha   90.00
_cell.angle_beta   90.00
_cell.angle_gamma   90.00
#
_symmetry.space_group_name_H-M   'P 1'
#
loop_
_entity.id
_entity.type
_entity.pdbx_description
1 polymer ?
#
loop_
_entity_poly.entity_id
_entity_poly.type
_entity_poly.pdbx_seq_one_letter_code
_entity_poly.pdbx_strand_id
1 'polypeptide(L)' 'MSEIKLTRLSHGGGCGCKIAPALLREILGEARQKLPFPDLMVGTETSDDAAVYRLNGEQAIIATTDFFMPIVDD' A
#
# COMPACT_ATOMS: atom_id res chain seq x y z
N MET A 1 -34.18 -10.56 11.08
CA MET A 1 -33.39 -9.46 10.50
C MET A 1 -32.79 -9.97 9.20
N SER A 2 -32.88 -9.23 8.09
CA SER A 2 -32.20 -9.66 6.86
C SER A 2 -30.69 -9.55 7.05
N GLU A 3 -29.95 -10.54 6.59
CA GLU A 3 -28.49 -10.54 6.57
C GLU A 3 -27.96 -9.34 5.75
N ILE A 4 -26.98 -8.61 6.30
CA ILE A 4 -26.36 -7.47 5.62
C ILE A 4 -25.30 -8.01 4.67
N LYS A 5 -25.49 -7.77 3.37
CA LYS A 5 -24.52 -8.09 2.31
C LYS A 5 -23.42 -7.05 2.26
N LEU A 6 -22.22 -7.37 2.75
CA LEU A 6 -21.10 -6.43 2.87
C LEU A 6 -20.61 -5.92 1.51
N THR A 7 -20.72 -6.71 0.44
CA THR A 7 -20.32 -6.28 -0.91
C THR A 7 -21.16 -5.13 -1.45
N ARG A 8 -22.38 -4.91 -0.93
CA ARG A 8 -23.21 -3.74 -1.28
C ARG A 8 -22.63 -2.42 -0.77
N LEU A 9 -21.67 -2.47 0.15
CA LEU A 9 -20.95 -1.30 0.64
C LEU A 9 -19.69 -0.99 -0.19
N SER A 10 -19.36 -1.86 -1.15
CA SER A 10 -18.23 -1.70 -2.06
C SER A 10 -18.69 -1.03 -3.36
N HIS A 11 -18.09 0.12 -3.71
CA HIS A 11 -18.39 0.84 -4.95
C HIS A 11 -17.73 0.18 -6.19
N GLY A 12 -16.84 -0.79 -5.96
CA GLY A 12 -16.21 -1.64 -6.97
C GLY A 12 -15.55 -2.83 -6.28
N GLY A 13 -15.13 -3.84 -7.05
CA GLY A 13 -14.46 -5.04 -6.55
C GLY A 13 -13.06 -5.25 -7.13
N GLY A 14 -12.16 -5.82 -6.33
CA GLY A 14 -10.84 -6.31 -6.77
C GLY A 14 -9.84 -5.23 -7.18
N CYS A 15 -8.94 -5.57 -8.12
CA CYS A 15 -7.90 -4.66 -8.62
C CYS A 15 -8.45 -3.37 -9.26
N GLY A 16 -9.72 -3.34 -9.66
CA GLY A 16 -10.37 -2.16 -10.24
C GLY A 16 -10.57 -1.00 -9.25
N CYS A 17 -10.37 -1.24 -7.95
CA CYS A 17 -10.51 -0.22 -6.91
C CYS A 17 -9.19 0.47 -6.53
N LYS A 18 -8.05 0.00 -7.05
CA LYS A 18 -6.73 0.60 -6.78
C LYS A 18 -6.48 1.77 -7.73
N ILE A 19 -5.71 2.76 -7.28
CA ILE A 19 -5.17 3.80 -8.17
C ILE A 19 -4.24 3.12 -9.18
N ALA A 20 -4.36 3.50 -10.46
CA ALA A 20 -3.52 2.93 -11.52
C ALA A 20 -2.03 3.19 -11.24
N PRO A 21 -1.12 2.24 -11.53
CA PRO A 21 0.30 2.37 -11.16
C PRO A 21 0.97 3.65 -11.68
N ALA A 22 0.67 4.06 -12.90
CA ALA A 22 1.22 5.29 -13.49
C ALA A 22 0.79 6.54 -12.72
N LEU A 23 -0.49 6.62 -12.35
CA LEU A 23 -1.06 7.73 -11.58
C LEU A 23 -0.51 7.76 -10.15
N LEU A 24 -0.37 6.60 -9.51
CA LEU A 24 0.24 6.51 -8.18
C LEU A 24 1.69 7.02 -8.18
N ARG A 25 2.47 6.66 -9.21
CA ARG A 25 3.85 7.13 -9.37
C ARG A 25 3.94 8.65 -9.52
N GLU A 26 3.00 9.26 -10.25
CA GLU A 26 2.90 10.72 -10.39
C GLU A 26 2.63 11.37 -9.03
N ILE A 27 1.60 10.91 -8.31
CA ILE A 27 1.22 11.43 -6.98
C ILE A 27 2.40 11.31 -5.99
N LEU A 28 3.08 10.17 -5.96
CA LEU A 28 4.22 9.94 -5.05
C LEU A 28 5.46 10.74 -5.46
N GLY A 29 5.63 11.04 -6.75
CA GLY A 29 6.70 11.90 -7.26
C GLY A 29 6.61 13.34 -6.77
N GLU A 30 5.39 13.82 -6.52
CA GLU A 30 5.10 15.17 -6.00
C GLU A 30 5.13 15.24 -4.46
N ALA A 31 5.06 14.10 -3.77
CA ALA A 31 5.06 14.05 -2.32
C ALA A 31 6.35 14.68 -1.74
N ARG A 32 6.20 15.89 -1.20
CA ARG A 32 7.31 16.68 -0.63
C ARG A 32 7.86 16.02 0.61
N GLN A 33 8.97 15.30 0.43
CA GLN A 33 10.20 15.29 1.24
C GLN A 33 10.90 13.95 1.00
N LYS A 34 11.79 13.91 0.00
CA LYS A 34 12.88 12.93 -0.01
C LYS A 34 13.89 13.34 1.07
N LEU A 35 13.46 13.31 2.34
CA LEU A 35 14.42 13.35 3.42
C LEU A 35 15.30 12.11 3.25
N PRO A 36 16.63 12.25 3.31
CA PRO A 36 17.49 11.10 3.21
C PRO A 36 17.25 10.22 4.45
N PHE A 37 16.70 9.03 4.21
CA PHE A 37 16.60 7.97 5.20
C PHE A 37 17.76 7.01 4.95
N PRO A 38 18.95 7.22 5.53
CA PRO A 38 20.17 6.47 5.17
C PRO A 38 20.06 4.97 5.46
N ASP A 39 19.20 4.59 6.40
CA ASP A 39 18.93 3.20 6.76
C ASP A 39 17.72 2.60 6.02
N LEU A 40 17.02 3.38 5.20
CA LEU A 40 15.98 2.85 4.32
C LEU A 40 16.65 2.07 3.19
N MET A 41 16.43 0.76 3.18
CA MET A 41 17.00 -0.16 2.19
C MET A 41 16.10 -0.30 0.98
N VAL A 42 14.78 -0.24 1.18
CA VAL A 42 13.76 -0.30 0.14
C VAL A 42 12.73 0.79 0.44
N GLY A 43 12.68 1.81 -0.40
CA GLY A 43 11.75 2.93 -0.32
C GLY A 43 10.71 2.95 -1.44
N THR A 44 10.14 4.11 -1.71
CA THR A 44 9.12 4.28 -2.75
C THR A 44 9.70 4.29 -4.17
N GLU A 45 11.02 4.43 -4.30
CA GLU A 45 11.74 4.49 -5.56
C GLU A 45 11.81 3.17 -6.34
N THR A 46 11.82 2.03 -5.66
CA THR A 46 11.93 0.70 -6.29
C THR A 46 10.59 0.06 -6.64
N SER A 47 9.47 0.64 -6.16
CA SER A 47 8.10 0.14 -6.38
C SER A 47 7.88 -1.30 -5.90
N ASP A 48 8.50 -1.67 -4.77
CA ASP A 48 8.32 -2.97 -4.11
C ASP A 48 7.05 -3.03 -3.24
N ASP A 49 6.67 -4.24 -2.83
CA ASP A 49 5.47 -4.52 -2.00
C ASP A 49 5.60 -4.08 -0.54
N ALA A 50 6.78 -3.68 -0.08
CA ALA A 50 7.05 -3.30 1.31
C ALA A 50 8.22 -2.32 1.41
N ALA A 51 8.21 -1.50 2.47
CA ALA A 51 9.39 -0.77 2.90
C ALA A 51 10.29 -1.68 3.74
N VAL A 52 11.61 -1.55 3.54
CA VAL A 52 12.62 -2.26 4.33
C VAL A 52 13.55 -1.24 4.98
N TYR A 53 13.63 -1.26 6.30
CA TYR A 53 14.43 -0.32 7.09
C TYR A 53 15.43 -1.06 7.97
N ARG A 54 16.72 -0.73 7.85
CA ARG A 54 17.79 -1.36 8.64
C ARG A 54 17.69 -0.96 10.10
N LEU A 55 17.76 -1.94 11.00
CA LEU A 55 17.88 -1.70 12.45
C LEU A 55 19.33 -1.71 12.90
N ASN A 56 20.12 -2.64 12.37
CA ASN A 56 21.55 -2.82 12.66
C ASN A 56 22.21 -3.64 11.53
N GLY A 57 23.46 -4.09 11.74
CA GLY A 57 24.22 -4.83 10.73
C GLY A 57 23.63 -6.19 10.32
N GLU A 58 22.69 -6.73 11.10
CA GLU A 58 22.15 -8.09 10.92
C GLU A 58 20.61 -8.14 10.85
N GLN A 59 19.92 -7.03 11.12
CA GLN A 59 18.45 -6.97 11.24
C GLN A 59 17.85 -5.78 10.50
N ALA A 60 16.62 -5.98 10.00
CA ALA A 60 15.80 -4.96 9.37
C ALA A 60 14.32 -5.15 9.72
N ILE A 61 13.56 -4.05 9.67
CA ILE A 61 12.10 -4.02 9.72
C ILE A 61 11.59 -4.14 8.28
N ILE A 62 10.63 -5.03 8.06
CA ILE A 62 9.81 -5.07 6.85
C ILE A 62 8.42 -4.57 7.25
N ALA A 63 7.95 -3.52 6.58
CA ALA A 63 6.66 -2.92 6.83
C ALA A 63 5.89 -2.78 5.52
N THR A 64 4.68 -3.32 5.49
CA THR A 64 3.75 -3.17 4.38
C THR A 64 2.35 -2.92 4.90
N THR A 65 1.51 -2.30 4.09
CA THR A 65 0.10 -2.06 4.41
C THR A 65 -0.75 -2.31 3.17
N ASP A 66 -1.82 -3.07 3.36
CA ASP A 66 -2.83 -3.32 2.34
C ASP A 66 -4.21 -3.17 2.96
N PHE A 67 -5.14 -2.68 2.15
CA PHE A 67 -6.55 -2.64 2.50
C PHE A 67 -7.39 -2.95 1.26
N PHE A 68 -8.56 -3.52 1.50
CA PHE A 68 -9.53 -3.85 0.47
C PHE A 68 -10.93 -3.53 0.95
N MET A 69 -11.81 -3.18 0.01
CA MET A 69 -13.24 -3.12 0.29
C MET A 69 -13.79 -4.54 0.47
N PRO A 70 -14.92 -4.75 1.16
CA PRO A 70 -15.53 -6.08 1.27
C PRO A 70 -15.70 -6.77 -0.08
N ILE A 71 -15.23 -8.02 -0.18
CA ILE A 71 -15.18 -8.81 -1.42
C ILE A 71 -16.16 -10.00 -1.46
N VAL A 72 -16.68 -10.40 -0.29
CA VAL A 72 -17.64 -11.50 -0.12
C VAL A 72 -18.74 -11.08 0.85
N ASP A 73 -19.90 -11.74 0.76
CA ASP A 73 -21.05 -11.51 1.65
C ASP A 73 -21.13 -12.53 2.81
N ASP A 74 -20.35 -13.61 2.76
CA ASP A 74 -20.24 -14.70 3.75
C ASP A 74 -18.90 -14.57 4.49
#